data_AF-A0A973HPY7-F1
#
_entry.id   AF-A0A973HPY7-F1
#
_cell.length_a   1.000
_cell.length_b   1.000
_cell.length_c   1.000
_cell.angle_alpha   90.00
_cell.angle_beta   90.00
_cell.angle_gamma   90.00
#
_symmetry.space_group_name_H-M   'P 1'
#
loop_
_entity.id
_entity.type
_entity.pdbx_description
1 polymer ?
#
loop_
_entity_poly.entity_id
_entity_poly.type
_entity_poly.pdbx_seq_one_letter_code
_entity_poly.pdbx_strand_id
1 'polypeptide(L)'
;MLNKILNLFRKKEPQWYEPDDPTPREQCPCCDYISLPERGNYLICRLCFWEDDGQDIDELDEESGPNHGITLREGRTNFNIFGACEEKMVQYVVSIEERSQYEHKPRKIE
;
A
#
# COMPACT_ATOMS: atom_id res chain seq x y z
N MET A 1 43.57 1.75 -22.87
CA MET A 1 42.78 2.87 -22.29
C MET A 1 41.31 2.92 -22.78
N LEU A 2 40.76 1.85 -23.39
CA LEU A 2 39.35 1.83 -23.84
C LEU A 2 38.35 1.29 -22.80
N ASN A 3 38.78 0.51 -21.81
CA ASN A 3 37.85 -0.14 -20.85
C ASN A 3 37.33 0.77 -19.73
N LYS A 4 37.77 2.04 -19.66
CA LYS A 4 37.29 3.01 -18.67
C LYS A 4 36.10 3.85 -19.15
N ILE A 5 35.83 3.90 -20.46
CA ILE A 5 34.82 4.81 -21.04
C ILE A 5 33.42 4.16 -21.05
N LEU A 6 33.32 2.83 -21.10
CA LEU A 6 32.04 2.12 -21.14
C LEU A 6 31.27 2.14 -19.80
N ASN A 7 31.93 2.45 -18.69
CA ASN A 7 31.30 2.46 -17.36
C ASN A 7 30.58 3.77 -17.02
N LEU A 8 30.78 4.84 -17.81
CA LEU A 8 30.11 6.14 -17.62
C LEU A 8 28.65 6.13 -18.11
N PHE A 9 28.27 5.13 -18.91
CA PHE A 9 26.94 5.01 -19.52
C PHE A 9 26.17 3.78 -19.03
N ARG A 10 26.68 3.06 -18.02
CA ARG A 10 25.94 1.93 -17.43
C ARG A 10 24.79 2.51 -16.60
N LYS A 11 23.59 2.56 -17.18
CA LYS A 11 22.36 2.87 -16.44
C LYS A 11 22.32 1.96 -15.21
N LYS A 12 22.34 2.55 -14.02
CA LYS A 12 22.08 1.78 -12.79
C LYS A 12 20.65 1.27 -12.90
N GLU A 13 20.46 -0.02 -12.63
CA GLU A 13 19.12 -0.56 -12.50
C GLU A 13 18.40 0.18 -11.36
N PRO A 14 17.11 0.50 -11.53
CA PRO A 14 16.34 1.10 -10.45
C PRO A 14 16.31 0.11 -9.28
N GLN A 15 16.76 0.58 -8.12
CA GLN A 15 16.66 -0.17 -6.87
C GLN A 15 15.28 0.11 -6.29
N TRP A 16 14.43 -0.91 -6.26
CA TRP A 16 13.15 -0.86 -5.59
C TRP A 16 13.34 -1.12 -4.10
N TYR A 17 12.46 -0.53 -3.29
CA TYR A 17 12.44 -0.77 -1.86
C TYR A 17 11.73 -2.08 -1.56
N GLU A 18 12.32 -2.89 -0.68
CA GLU A 18 11.73 -4.09 -0.11
C GLU A 18 12.02 -4.09 1.40
N PRO A 19 11.05 -4.41 2.27
CA PRO A 19 11.27 -4.44 3.70
C PRO A 19 12.18 -5.63 4.07
N ASP A 20 13.08 -5.43 5.03
CA ASP A 20 14.00 -6.47 5.51
C ASP A 20 13.27 -7.71 6.05
N ASP A 21 12.10 -7.52 6.65
CA ASP A 21 11.19 -8.58 7.08
C ASP A 21 9.77 -8.32 6.52
N PRO A 22 9.24 -9.16 5.63
CA PRO A 22 7.93 -8.96 5.02
C PRO A 22 6.75 -9.38 5.91
N THR A 23 6.99 -9.80 7.15
CA THR A 23 5.92 -10.24 8.06
C THR A 23 4.94 -9.10 8.36
N PRO A 24 3.62 -9.26 8.08
CA PRO A 24 2.62 -8.25 8.40
C PRO A 24 2.53 -7.99 9.91
N ARG A 25 2.61 -6.73 10.31
CA ARG A 25 2.52 -6.30 11.72
C ARG A 25 1.94 -4.90 11.90
N GLU A 26 1.90 -4.12 10.83
CA GLU A 26 1.31 -2.78 10.82
C GLU A 26 -0.10 -2.78 10.23
N GLN A 27 -0.93 -1.93 10.82
CA GLN A 27 -2.31 -1.74 10.40
C GLN A 27 -2.36 -0.87 9.15
N CYS A 28 -3.03 -1.35 8.10
CA CYS A 28 -3.28 -0.55 6.91
C CYS A 28 -4.29 0.57 7.23
N PRO A 29 -4.01 1.84 6.86
CA PRO A 29 -4.89 2.96 7.18
C PRO A 29 -6.24 2.86 6.45
N CYS A 30 -6.28 2.18 5.29
CA CYS A 30 -7.47 2.06 4.45
C CYS A 30 -8.40 0.90 4.86
N CYS A 31 -7.89 -0.28 5.22
CA CYS A 31 -8.73 -1.45 5.45
C CYS A 31 -8.74 -1.98 6.89
N ASP A 32 -7.95 -1.38 7.78
CA ASP A 32 -7.84 -1.76 9.20
C ASP A 32 -7.32 -3.18 9.48
N TYR A 33 -6.89 -3.92 8.46
CA TYR A 33 -6.19 -5.19 8.64
C TYR A 33 -4.71 -4.96 8.95
N ILE A 34 -4.15 -5.82 9.81
CA ILE A 34 -2.72 -5.94 10.04
C ILE A 34 -2.09 -6.62 8.82
N SER A 35 -1.63 -5.83 7.86
CA SER A 35 -1.34 -6.31 6.49
C SER A 35 -0.07 -5.71 5.89
N LEU A 36 0.46 -4.66 6.50
CA LEU A 36 1.70 -4.03 6.08
C LEU A 36 2.86 -4.53 6.97
N PRO A 37 4.05 -4.77 6.41
CA PRO A 37 5.24 -5.09 7.20
C PRO A 37 5.76 -3.90 8.03
N GLU A 38 5.49 -2.68 7.57
CA GLU A 38 5.92 -1.41 8.14
C GLU A 38 5.10 -0.25 7.51
N ARG A 39 5.12 0.94 8.11
CA ARG A 39 4.38 2.13 7.65
C ARG A 39 5.25 3.16 6.94
N GLY A 40 4.65 3.93 6.02
CA GLY A 40 5.22 5.13 5.40
C GLY A 40 6.27 4.90 4.32
N ASN A 41 6.43 3.66 3.84
CA ASN A 41 7.45 3.28 2.87
C ASN A 41 6.86 2.86 1.51
N TYR A 42 5.69 3.40 1.14
CA TYR A 42 5.02 3.16 -0.14
C TYR A 42 4.74 1.67 -0.42
N LEU A 43 4.57 0.88 0.64
CA LEU A 43 4.19 -0.51 0.52
C LEU A 43 2.70 -0.61 0.19
N ILE A 44 2.36 -1.48 -0.76
CA ILE A 44 0.98 -1.69 -1.19
C ILE A 44 0.34 -2.75 -0.28
N CYS A 45 -0.75 -2.39 0.39
CA CYS A 45 -1.54 -3.33 1.16
C CYS A 45 -2.17 -4.37 0.22
N ARG A 46 -1.71 -5.62 0.25
CA ARG A 46 -2.24 -6.69 -0.61
C ARG A 46 -3.73 -7.03 -0.41
N LEU A 47 -4.34 -6.56 0.68
CA LEU A 47 -5.74 -6.84 1.00
C LEU A 47 -6.73 -5.84 0.41
N CYS A 48 -6.33 -4.57 0.28
CA CYS A 48 -7.17 -3.51 -0.27
C CYS A 48 -6.53 -2.73 -1.42
N PHE A 49 -5.24 -2.91 -1.68
CA PHE A 49 -4.45 -2.24 -2.70
C PHE A 49 -4.12 -0.75 -2.44
N TRP A 50 -4.32 -0.26 -1.22
CA TRP A 50 -3.83 1.08 -0.82
C TRP A 50 -2.30 1.10 -0.73
N GLU A 51 -1.65 2.06 -1.40
CA GLU A 51 -0.22 2.34 -1.27
C GLU A 51 0.02 3.27 -0.09
N ASP A 52 0.77 2.82 0.91
CA ASP A 52 0.96 3.54 2.17
C ASP A 52 1.99 4.66 2.06
N ASP A 53 1.50 5.86 1.75
CA ASP A 53 2.28 7.11 1.64
C ASP A 53 2.53 7.81 2.99
N GLY A 54 2.10 7.19 4.09
CA GLY A 54 2.28 7.68 5.46
C GLY A 54 1.03 8.32 6.06
N GLN A 55 -0.01 8.59 5.26
CA GLN A 55 -1.26 9.14 5.77
C GLN A 55 -1.93 8.19 6.79
N ASP A 56 -2.59 8.76 7.78
CA ASP A 56 -3.39 8.01 8.75
C ASP A 56 -4.75 8.68 9.04
N ILE A 57 -5.47 8.19 10.04
CA ILE A 57 -6.87 8.56 10.33
C ILE A 57 -7.08 10.00 10.80
N ASP A 58 -6.01 10.74 11.10
CA ASP A 58 -6.03 12.17 11.34
C ASP A 58 -5.99 13.01 10.04
N GLU A 59 -5.70 12.39 8.90
CA GLU A 59 -5.53 13.03 7.58
C GLU A 59 -6.54 12.49 6.55
N LEU A 60 -7.73 12.08 6.99
CA LEU A 60 -8.70 11.31 6.20
C LEU A 60 -9.12 11.93 4.86
N ASP A 61 -9.16 13.25 4.81
CA ASP A 61 -9.66 14.02 3.68
C ASP A 61 -8.53 14.66 2.85
N GLU A 62 -7.27 14.30 3.14
CA GLU A 62 -6.14 14.67 2.30
C GLU A 62 -6.05 13.74 1.08
N GLU A 63 -5.76 14.30 -0.09
CA GLU A 63 -5.59 13.52 -1.31
C GLU A 63 -4.28 12.71 -1.24
N SER A 64 -4.35 11.42 -1.56
CA SER A 64 -3.15 10.59 -1.68
C SER A 64 -2.66 10.57 -3.13
N GLY A 65 -1.46 11.08 -3.37
CA GLY A 65 -0.84 11.09 -4.69
C GLY A 65 -0.67 9.69 -5.31
N PRO A 66 -0.06 8.72 -4.58
CA PRO A 66 0.09 7.35 -5.08
C PRO A 66 -1.24 6.62 -5.32
N ASN A 67 -2.28 6.95 -4.54
CA ASN A 67 -3.61 6.36 -4.69
C ASN A 67 -4.50 7.17 -5.67
N HIS A 68 -3.94 7.67 -6.77
CA HIS A 68 -4.69 8.37 -7.84
C HIS A 68 -5.50 9.60 -7.40
N GLY A 69 -5.12 10.23 -6.29
CA GLY A 69 -5.80 11.42 -5.75
C GLY A 69 -7.05 11.11 -4.92
N ILE A 70 -7.39 9.85 -4.66
CA ILE A 70 -8.49 9.56 -3.72
C ILE A 70 -8.01 9.82 -2.28
N THR A 71 -8.95 10.25 -1.45
CA THR A 71 -8.72 10.45 -0.01
C THR A 71 -8.76 9.11 0.74
N LEU A 72 -8.17 9.07 1.93
CA LEU A 72 -8.26 7.88 2.78
C LEU A 72 -9.72 7.58 3.16
N ARG A 73 -10.56 8.59 3.36
CA ARG A 73 -12.01 8.42 3.60
C ARG A 73 -12.70 7.71 2.45
N GLU A 74 -12.40 8.09 1.21
CA GLU A 74 -12.93 7.43 0.01
C GLU A 74 -12.40 6.00 -0.10
N GLY A 75 -11.09 5.79 0.11
CA GLY A 75 -10.48 4.46 0.08
C GLY A 75 -11.12 3.50 1.09
N ARG A 76 -11.35 3.96 2.33
CA ARG A 76 -12.07 3.21 3.38
C ARG A 76 -13.51 2.89 2.97
N THR A 77 -14.21 3.86 2.40
CA THR A 77 -15.57 3.67 1.90
C THR A 77 -15.61 2.64 0.77
N ASN A 78 -14.70 2.75 -0.19
CA ASN A 78 -14.55 1.83 -1.30
C ASN A 78 -14.20 0.43 -0.83
N PHE A 79 -13.33 0.27 0.17
CA PHE A 79 -13.01 -1.04 0.72
C PHE A 79 -14.25 -1.74 1.29
N ASN A 80 -15.14 -1.00 1.95
CA ASN A 80 -16.39 -1.56 2.46
C ASN A 80 -17.38 -1.96 1.35
N ILE A 81 -17.33 -1.30 0.18
CA ILE A 81 -18.24 -1.57 -0.95
C ILE A 81 -17.69 -2.67 -1.86
N PHE A 82 -16.42 -2.56 -2.25
CA PHE A 82 -15.78 -3.37 -3.30
C PHE A 82 -14.80 -4.40 -2.73
N GLY A 83 -14.34 -4.24 -1.49
CA GLY A 83 -13.23 -5.02 -0.94
C GLY A 83 -11.85 -4.57 -1.43
N ALA A 84 -11.73 -3.38 -2.03
CA ALA A 84 -10.49 -2.73 -2.45
C ALA A 84 -10.61 -1.20 -2.31
N CYS A 85 -9.49 -0.47 -2.26
CA CYS A 85 -9.44 0.99 -2.15
C CYS A 85 -10.06 1.70 -3.38
N GLU A 86 -10.10 1.02 -4.53
CA GLU A 86 -10.82 1.43 -5.74
C GLU A 86 -11.38 0.19 -6.43
N GLU A 87 -12.53 0.30 -7.11
CA GLU A 87 -13.20 -0.82 -7.79
C GLU A 87 -12.28 -1.53 -8.81
N LYS A 88 -11.52 -0.76 -9.61
CA LYS A 88 -10.57 -1.30 -10.61
C LYS A 88 -9.46 -2.16 -9.99
N MET A 89 -9.20 -2.01 -8.69
CA MET A 89 -8.13 -2.69 -7.97
C MET A 89 -8.54 -4.03 -7.37
N VAL A 90 -9.83 -4.37 -7.42
CA VAL A 90 -10.35 -5.68 -6.95
C VAL A 90 -9.63 -6.86 -7.61
N GLN A 91 -9.18 -6.71 -8.86
CA GLN A 91 -8.44 -7.77 -9.56
C GLN A 91 -7.02 -8.02 -9.03
N TYR A 92 -6.48 -7.13 -8.20
CA TYR A 92 -5.11 -7.20 -7.67
C TYR A 92 -5.05 -7.51 -6.18
N VAL A 93 -6.18 -7.50 -5.47
CA VAL A 93 -6.22 -7.92 -4.07
C VAL A 93 -6.22 -9.44 -3.97
N VAL A 94 -5.78 -9.95 -2.81
CA VAL A 94 -5.85 -11.38 -2.51
C VAL A 94 -7.28 -11.92 -2.47
N SER A 95 -7.42 -13.25 -2.53
CA SER A 95 -8.71 -13.91 -2.37
C SER A 95 -9.31 -13.70 -0.97
N ILE A 96 -10.61 -13.94 -0.83
CA ILE A 96 -11.32 -13.83 0.45
C ILE A 96 -10.77 -14.85 1.45
N GLU A 97 -10.45 -16.06 1.00
CA GLU A 97 -9.87 -17.12 1.82
C GLU A 97 -8.51 -16.69 2.38
N GLU A 98 -7.66 -16.10 1.55
CA GLU A 98 -6.37 -15.59 2.02
C GLU A 98 -6.55 -14.39 2.97
N ARG A 99 -7.44 -13.45 2.64
CA ARG A 99 -7.75 -12.30 3.51
C ARG A 99 -8.21 -12.74 4.90
N SER A 100 -8.96 -13.85 5.01
CA SER A 100 -9.45 -14.38 6.29
C SER A 100 -8.34 -14.80 7.27
N GLN A 101 -7.10 -14.95 6.79
CA GLN A 101 -5.94 -15.28 7.62
C GLN A 101 -5.33 -14.05 8.32
N TYR A 102 -5.78 -12.83 7.97
CA TYR A 102 -5.24 -11.59 8.51
C TYR A 102 -6.09 -11.08 9.68
N GLU A 103 -5.44 -10.52 10.69
CA GLU A 103 -6.12 -9.87 11.80
C GLU A 103 -6.76 -8.55 11.34
N HIS A 104 -8.07 -8.37 11.60
CA HIS A 104 -8.81 -7.15 11.29
C HIS A 104 -9.13 -6.37 12.58
N LYS A 105 -8.65 -5.13 12.70
CA LYS A 105 -8.87 -4.25 13.87
C LYS A 105 -9.64 -2.98 13.48
N PRO A 106 -10.93 -3.09 13.14
CA PRO A 106 -11.69 -1.94 12.63
C PRO A 106 -11.66 -0.76 13.59
N ARG A 107 -11.31 0.42 13.07
CA ARG A 107 -11.28 1.68 13.82
C ARG A 107 -12.62 2.39 13.67
N LYS A 108 -13.09 2.95 14.79
CA LYS A 108 -14.22 3.88 14.76
C LYS A 108 -13.67 5.26 14.47
N ILE A 109 -14.08 5.81 13.34
CA ILE A 109 -13.70 7.14 12.90
C ILE A 109 -14.95 8.02 13.02
N GLU A 110 -14.80 9.13 13.72
CA GLU A 110 -15.86 10.13 13.93
C GLU A 110 -16.02 11.05 12.71
#